data_AF-N9AHI1-F1
#
_entry.id   AF-N9AHI1-F1
#
_cell.length_a   1.000
_cell.length_b   1.000
_cell.length_c   1.000
_cell.angle_alpha   90.00
_cell.angle_beta   90.00
_cell.angle_gamma   90.00
#
_symmetry.space_group_name_H-M   'P 1'
#
loop_
_entity.id
_entity.type
_entity.pdbx_description
1 polymer ?
#
loop_
_entity_poly.entity_id
_entity_poly.type
_entity_poly.pdbx_seq_one_letter_code
_entity_poly.pdbx_strand_id
1 'polypeptide(L)'
;MPKLKIALIDDNAERAEFIQDSLTAHDFIVVACLIVHDLSMTHVKNLQADVILLNMDHPHRDIIESCVSQYELPTVLFTQNSNKDTIKSAIDAGVTAYIVDGIDPSKLNSIMEISIEQFHKHKKLLNDLKETQDKLADRRDIDKAKSLLIQLHSMSEEQAFALLRKNAMSHRITLGEMARRLLDAQKLLSGE
;
A
#
# COMPACT_ATOMS: atom_id res chain seq x y z
N MET A 1 25.86 -3.29 9.57
CA MET A 1 24.53 -2.84 9.11
C MET A 1 23.48 -3.49 10.00
N PRO A 2 22.33 -2.86 10.29
CA PRO A 2 21.26 -3.54 11.01
C PRO A 2 20.84 -4.80 10.23
N LYS A 3 20.61 -5.90 10.95
CA LYS A 3 20.16 -7.16 10.34
C LYS A 3 18.73 -6.98 9.85
N LEU A 4 18.48 -7.34 8.59
CA LEU A 4 17.14 -7.28 7.99
C LEU A 4 16.20 -8.26 8.70
N LYS A 5 15.00 -7.77 9.02
CA LYS A 5 13.93 -8.56 9.63
C LYS A 5 13.03 -9.12 8.55
N ILE A 6 12.89 -10.43 8.53
CA ILE A 6 12.17 -11.18 7.51
C ILE A 6 10.95 -11.84 8.14
N ALA A 7 9.81 -11.70 7.49
CA ALA A 7 8.69 -12.59 7.69
C ALA A 7 8.67 -13.65 6.58
N LEU A 8 8.79 -14.91 6.96
CA LEU A 8 8.73 -16.05 6.05
C LEU A 8 7.30 -16.58 6.01
N ILE A 9 6.77 -16.76 4.81
CA ILE A 9 5.47 -17.36 4.54
C ILE A 9 5.69 -18.48 3.53
N ASP A 10 5.37 -19.72 3.91
CA ASP A 10 5.58 -20.91 3.08
C ASP A 10 4.29 -21.76 2.99
N ASP A 11 4.07 -22.47 1.88
CA ASP A 11 2.97 -23.45 1.76
C ASP A 11 3.34 -24.83 2.33
N ASN A 12 4.59 -25.05 2.75
CA ASN A 12 5.10 -26.30 3.31
C ASN A 12 5.87 -26.05 4.63
N ALA A 13 5.44 -26.70 5.71
CA ALA A 13 6.01 -26.50 7.04
C ALA A 13 7.45 -27.01 7.20
N GLU A 14 7.78 -28.18 6.66
CA GLU A 14 9.14 -28.73 6.74
C GLU A 14 10.13 -27.85 5.97
N ARG A 15 9.70 -27.34 4.81
CA ARG A 15 10.50 -26.42 4.00
C ARG A 15 10.66 -25.06 4.68
N ALA A 16 9.62 -24.56 5.32
CA ALA A 16 9.66 -23.30 6.07
C ALA A 16 10.72 -23.35 7.19
N GLU A 17 10.77 -24.46 7.94
CA GLU A 17 11.76 -24.66 9.01
C GLU A 17 13.20 -24.68 8.45
N PHE A 18 13.43 -25.43 7.37
CA PHE A 18 14.74 -25.47 6.70
C PHE A 18 15.19 -24.09 6.19
N ILE A 19 14.27 -23.33 5.57
CA ILE A 19 14.56 -21.99 5.08
C ILE A 19 14.84 -21.05 6.24
N GLN A 20 14.06 -21.11 7.32
CA GLN A 20 14.26 -20.29 8.51
C GLN A 20 15.65 -20.51 9.12
N ASP A 21 16.09 -21.76 9.23
CA ASP A 21 17.44 -22.11 9.71
C ASP A 21 18.52 -21.55 8.78
N SER A 22 18.34 -21.72 7.47
CA SER A 22 19.25 -21.18 6.47
C SER A 22 19.36 -19.66 6.53
N LEU A 23 18.24 -18.93 6.64
CA LEU A 23 18.21 -17.48 6.78
C LEU A 23 18.93 -17.02 8.05
N THR A 24 18.68 -17.71 9.17
CA THR A 24 19.31 -17.38 10.46
C THR A 24 20.83 -17.61 10.43
N ALA A 25 21.28 -18.67 9.73
CA ALA A 25 22.70 -18.94 9.52
C ALA A 25 23.41 -17.89 8.65
N HIS A 26 22.67 -17.16 7.80
CA HIS A 26 23.18 -16.10 6.94
C HIS A 26 22.92 -14.68 7.50
N ASP A 27 22.86 -14.55 8.82
CA ASP A 27 22.73 -13.29 9.56
C ASP A 27 21.41 -12.52 9.36
N PHE A 28 20.37 -13.14 8.81
CA PHE A 28 19.03 -12.56 8.79
C PHE A 28 18.27 -12.80 10.11
N ILE A 29 17.29 -11.94 10.43
CA ILE A 29 16.40 -12.13 11.57
C ILE A 29 15.03 -12.55 11.07
N VAL A 30 14.64 -13.81 11.28
CA VAL A 30 13.28 -14.26 10.97
C VAL A 30 12.37 -13.90 12.14
N VAL A 31 11.49 -12.91 11.97
CA VAL A 31 10.58 -12.41 13.03
C VAL A 31 9.25 -13.17 13.08
N ALA A 32 8.89 -13.82 11.98
CA ALA A 32 7.75 -14.71 11.88
C ALA A 32 7.99 -15.76 10.81
N CYS A 33 7.50 -16.97 11.07
CA CYS A 33 7.39 -18.05 10.12
C CYS A 33 5.93 -18.50 10.13
N LEU A 34 5.24 -18.31 9.01
CA LEU A 34 3.81 -18.57 8.87
C LEU A 34 3.58 -19.55 7.73
N ILE A 35 2.54 -20.39 7.87
CA ILE A 35 2.09 -21.25 6.78
C ILE A 35 0.93 -20.58 6.04
N VAL A 36 0.88 -20.75 4.73
CA VAL A 36 -0.12 -20.10 3.86
C VAL A 36 -1.56 -20.33 4.33
N HIS A 37 -1.87 -21.55 4.79
CA HIS A 37 -3.18 -21.89 5.33
C HIS A 37 -3.56 -21.07 6.59
N ASP A 38 -2.56 -20.66 7.37
CA ASP A 38 -2.75 -19.92 8.62
C ASP A 38 -2.76 -18.39 8.42
N LEU A 39 -2.48 -17.90 7.21
CA LEU A 39 -2.47 -16.45 6.91
C LEU A 39 -3.82 -15.78 7.22
N SER A 40 -4.93 -16.46 6.92
CA SER A 40 -6.27 -15.96 7.15
C SER A 40 -6.63 -15.85 8.64
N MET A 41 -6.06 -16.74 9.45
CA MET A 41 -6.33 -16.84 10.89
C MET A 41 -5.39 -15.97 11.71
N THR A 42 -4.17 -15.77 11.21
CA THR A 42 -3.09 -15.10 11.94
C THR A 42 -2.95 -13.68 11.42
N HIS A 43 -3.84 -12.80 11.90
CA HIS A 43 -3.64 -11.36 11.71
C HIS A 43 -2.46 -10.91 12.58
N VAL A 44 -1.24 -11.00 12.05
CA VAL A 44 -0.06 -10.46 12.72
C VAL A 44 -0.09 -8.93 12.57
N LYS A 45 -0.97 -8.28 13.34
CA LYS A 45 -1.23 -6.83 13.26
C LYS A 45 -0.02 -5.94 13.57
N ASN A 46 1.12 -6.51 13.94
CA ASN A 46 2.35 -5.80 14.27
C ASN A 46 3.58 -6.58 13.81
N LEU A 47 3.55 -7.12 12.59
CA LEU A 47 4.70 -7.78 12.02
C LEU A 47 5.82 -6.74 11.85
N GLN A 48 6.81 -6.76 12.75
CA GLN A 48 7.98 -5.87 12.73
C GLN A 48 9.01 -6.38 11.71
N ALA A 49 8.56 -6.72 10.51
CA ALA A 49 9.39 -7.17 9.40
C ALA A 49 9.69 -6.00 8.46
N ASP A 50 10.88 -6.05 7.86
CA ASP A 50 11.28 -5.12 6.81
C ASP A 50 10.87 -5.65 5.43
N VAL A 51 10.82 -6.98 5.28
CA VAL A 51 10.48 -7.67 4.01
C VAL A 51 9.72 -8.96 4.29
N ILE A 52 8.80 -9.29 3.39
CA ILE A 52 8.09 -10.57 3.35
C ILE A 52 8.72 -11.47 2.29
N LEU A 53 9.07 -12.69 2.69
CA LEU A 53 9.45 -13.77 1.81
C LEU A 53 8.28 -14.74 1.67
N LEU A 54 7.70 -14.79 0.47
CA LEU A 54 6.74 -15.81 0.07
C LEU A 54 7.49 -16.93 -0.64
N ASN A 55 7.32 -18.17 -0.19
CA ASN A 55 7.83 -19.33 -0.89
C ASN A 55 6.66 -20.29 -1.17
N MET A 56 6.32 -20.43 -2.44
CA MET A 56 5.14 -21.19 -2.87
C MET A 56 5.46 -22.02 -4.10
N ASP A 57 5.09 -23.30 -4.08
CA ASP A 57 5.23 -24.16 -5.27
C ASP A 57 4.24 -23.74 -6.35
N HIS A 58 3.02 -23.39 -5.93
CA HIS A 58 1.93 -22.98 -6.80
C HIS A 58 1.38 -21.63 -6.34
N PRO A 59 2.02 -20.52 -6.76
CA PRO A 59 1.58 -19.18 -6.36
C PRO A 59 0.23 -18.84 -6.99
N HIS A 60 -0.77 -18.65 -6.14
CA HIS A 60 -2.09 -18.14 -6.53
C HIS A 60 -2.17 -16.63 -6.30
N ARG A 61 -2.71 -15.91 -7.29
CA ARG A 61 -2.84 -14.45 -7.28
C ARG A 61 -3.52 -13.93 -6.01
N ASP A 62 -4.64 -14.52 -5.62
CA ASP A 62 -5.46 -14.05 -4.49
C ASP A 62 -4.67 -14.06 -3.17
N ILE A 63 -3.80 -15.05 -2.97
CA ILE A 63 -2.98 -15.17 -1.76
C ILE A 63 -1.91 -14.08 -1.74
N ILE A 64 -1.27 -13.84 -2.89
CA ILE A 64 -0.26 -12.79 -3.05
C ILE A 64 -0.90 -11.42 -2.81
N GLU A 65 -2.03 -11.13 -3.45
CA GLU A 65 -2.74 -9.86 -3.30
C GLU A 65 -3.18 -9.63 -1.86
N SER A 66 -3.72 -10.67 -1.21
CA SER A 66 -4.07 -10.62 0.21
C SER A 66 -2.86 -10.28 1.07
N CYS A 67 -1.71 -10.91 0.84
CA CYS A 67 -0.49 -10.67 1.60
C CYS A 67 0.04 -9.23 1.38
N VAL A 68 0.19 -8.83 0.11
CA VAL A 68 0.71 -7.50 -0.25
C VAL A 68 -0.18 -6.38 0.33
N SER A 69 -1.50 -6.54 0.22
CA SER A 69 -2.47 -5.56 0.72
C SER A 69 -2.55 -5.52 2.24
N GLN A 70 -2.39 -6.66 2.91
CA GLN A 70 -2.50 -6.75 4.37
C GLN A 70 -1.32 -6.11 5.09
N TYR A 71 -0.11 -6.29 4.58
CA TYR A 71 1.10 -5.87 5.29
C TYR A 71 1.73 -4.59 4.75
N GLU A 72 1.47 -4.21 3.49
CA GLU A 72 2.12 -3.09 2.81
C GLU A 72 3.66 -3.09 3.01
N LEU A 73 4.28 -4.25 2.82
CA LEU A 73 5.73 -4.44 2.90
C LEU A 73 6.29 -4.93 1.55
N PRO A 74 7.59 -4.69 1.29
CA PRO A 74 8.28 -5.33 0.18
C PRO A 74 8.05 -6.84 0.23
N THR A 75 7.66 -7.44 -0.89
CA THR A 75 7.23 -8.84 -0.96
C THR A 75 7.97 -9.55 -2.06
N VAL A 76 8.82 -10.51 -1.69
CA VAL A 76 9.62 -11.32 -2.61
C VAL A 76 9.01 -12.71 -2.71
N LEU A 77 8.69 -13.14 -3.92
CA LEU A 77 8.13 -14.46 -4.19
C LEU A 77 9.19 -15.39 -4.77
N PHE A 78 9.41 -16.51 -4.09
CA PHE A 78 10.20 -17.65 -4.52
C PHE A 78 9.27 -18.79 -4.94
N THR A 79 9.56 -19.40 -6.08
CA THR A 79 8.76 -20.50 -6.62
C THR A 79 9.56 -21.31 -7.64
N GLN A 80 9.15 -22.55 -7.88
CA GLN A 80 9.67 -23.36 -9.00
C GLN A 80 8.89 -23.13 -10.30
N ASN A 81 7.83 -22.33 -10.25
CA ASN A 81 6.98 -22.08 -11.40
C ASN A 81 7.60 -21.02 -12.34
N SER A 82 7.94 -21.44 -13.55
CA SER A 82 8.48 -20.57 -14.62
C SER A 82 7.44 -20.13 -15.66
N ASN A 83 6.15 -20.39 -15.41
CA ASN A 83 5.07 -20.01 -16.30
C ASN A 83 4.93 -18.48 -16.38
N LYS A 84 4.96 -17.94 -17.61
CA LYS A 84 4.83 -16.49 -17.89
C LYS A 84 3.54 -15.87 -17.36
N ASP A 85 2.42 -16.59 -17.44
CA ASP A 85 1.13 -16.08 -16.98
C ASP A 85 1.11 -15.95 -15.45
N THR A 86 1.73 -16.90 -14.76
CA THR A 86 1.92 -16.86 -13.31
C THR A 86 2.86 -15.73 -12.89
N ILE A 87 3.98 -15.55 -13.59
CA ILE A 87 4.91 -14.43 -13.36
C ILE A 87 4.19 -13.10 -13.48
N LYS A 88 3.44 -12.90 -14.58
CA LYS A 88 2.71 -11.66 -14.81
C LYS A 88 1.64 -11.44 -13.73
N SER A 89 0.89 -12.48 -13.38
CA SER A 89 -0.14 -12.41 -12.35
C SER A 89 0.43 -12.04 -10.98
N ALA A 90 1.62 -12.54 -10.63
CA ALA A 90 2.31 -12.20 -9.39
C ALA A 90 2.81 -10.75 -9.39
N ILE A 91 3.37 -10.27 -10.50
CA ILE A 91 3.79 -8.87 -10.65
C ILE A 91 2.58 -7.94 -10.54
N ASP A 92 1.48 -8.26 -11.23
CA ASP A 92 0.24 -7.49 -11.18
C ASP A 92 -0.37 -7.49 -9.76
N ALA A 93 -0.14 -8.54 -8.97
CA ALA A 93 -0.52 -8.62 -7.56
C ALA A 93 0.36 -7.79 -6.61
N GLY A 94 1.47 -7.22 -7.11
CA GLY A 94 2.30 -6.28 -6.36
C GLY A 94 3.55 -6.86 -5.68
N VAL A 95 4.03 -8.04 -6.11
CA VAL A 95 5.35 -8.51 -5.65
C VAL A 95 6.46 -7.59 -6.16
N THR A 96 7.48 -7.35 -5.33
CA THR A 96 8.64 -6.54 -5.70
C THR A 96 9.71 -7.33 -6.44
N ALA A 97 9.73 -8.65 -6.25
CA ALA A 97 10.62 -9.56 -6.96
C ALA A 97 9.98 -10.94 -7.09
N TYR A 98 10.22 -11.60 -8.22
CA TYR A 98 9.81 -12.97 -8.52
C TYR A 98 11.05 -13.77 -8.89
N ILE A 99 11.31 -14.85 -8.16
CA ILE A 99 12.53 -15.65 -8.30
C ILE A 99 12.16 -17.10 -8.56
N VAL A 100 12.67 -17.59 -9.69
CA VAL A 100 12.65 -19.00 -10.07
C VAL A 100 13.98 -19.61 -9.65
N ASP A 101 13.98 -20.86 -9.18
CA ASP A 101 15.12 -21.65 -8.67
C ASP A 101 15.37 -21.58 -7.15
N GLY A 102 14.39 -21.11 -6.38
CA GLY A 102 14.43 -21.17 -4.91
C GLY A 102 15.39 -20.16 -4.25
N ILE A 103 15.63 -20.34 -2.95
CA ILE A 103 16.33 -19.36 -2.12
C ILE A 103 17.83 -19.65 -2.10
N ASP A 104 18.61 -18.75 -2.69
CA ASP A 104 20.07 -18.71 -2.60
C ASP A 104 20.48 -17.62 -1.58
N PRO A 105 20.91 -17.99 -0.36
CA PRO A 105 21.22 -17.01 0.69
C PRO A 105 22.32 -16.02 0.32
N SER A 106 23.23 -16.41 -0.58
CA SER A 106 24.34 -15.56 -1.02
C SER A 106 23.87 -14.35 -1.84
N LYS A 107 22.74 -14.48 -2.55
CA LYS A 107 22.13 -13.42 -3.37
C LYS A 107 21.00 -12.68 -2.66
N LEU A 108 20.52 -13.24 -1.55
CA LEU A 108 19.33 -12.75 -0.86
C LEU A 108 19.49 -11.29 -0.42
N ASN A 109 20.64 -10.91 0.13
CA ASN A 109 20.89 -9.52 0.54
C ASN A 109 20.62 -8.52 -0.60
N SER A 110 21.21 -8.74 -1.77
CA SER A 110 21.03 -7.85 -2.92
C SER A 110 19.59 -7.85 -3.44
N ILE A 111 18.92 -9.01 -3.45
CA ILE A 111 17.51 -9.12 -3.83
C ILE A 111 16.62 -8.31 -2.87
N MET A 112 16.88 -8.41 -1.57
CA MET A 112 16.10 -7.72 -0.54
C MET A 112 16.29 -6.21 -0.63
N GLU A 113 17.53 -5.73 -0.78
CA GLU A 113 17.82 -4.30 -0.98
C GLU A 113 17.09 -3.75 -2.22
N ILE A 114 17.19 -4.44 -3.35
CA ILE A 114 16.48 -4.05 -4.58
C ILE A 114 14.97 -4.03 -4.36
N SER A 115 14.43 -5.02 -3.64
CA SER A 115 13.00 -5.16 -3.37
C SER A 115 12.48 -4.02 -2.49
N ILE A 116 13.22 -3.63 -1.46
CA ILE A 116 12.90 -2.50 -0.57
C ILE A 116 12.86 -1.19 -1.37
N GLU A 117 13.88 -0.94 -2.20
CA GLU A 117 13.91 0.28 -3.03
C GLU A 117 12.78 0.31 -4.07
N GLN A 118 12.46 -0.82 -4.69
CA GLN A 118 11.31 -0.93 -5.60
C GLN A 118 9.99 -0.64 -4.87
N PHE A 119 9.81 -1.19 -3.66
CA PHE A 119 8.64 -0.93 -2.85
C PHE A 119 8.49 0.57 -2.52
N HIS A 120 9.55 1.21 -2.03
CA HIS A 120 9.54 2.63 -1.70
C HIS A 120 9.22 3.50 -2.92
N LYS A 121 9.83 3.19 -4.08
CA LYS A 121 9.54 3.90 -5.33
C LYS A 121 8.09 3.74 -5.74
N HIS A 122 7.54 2.53 -5.67
CA HIS A 122 6.14 2.26 -6.01
C HIS A 122 5.18 2.98 -5.05
N LYS A 123 5.41 2.88 -3.74
CA LYS A 123 4.61 3.57 -2.71
C LYS A 123 4.64 5.09 -2.88
N LYS A 124 5.80 5.65 -3.24
CA LYS A 124 5.91 7.07 -3.57
C LYS A 124 5.05 7.45 -4.78
N LEU A 125 5.10 6.68 -5.86
CA LEU A 125 4.26 6.94 -7.04
C LEU A 125 2.76 6.88 -6.72
N LEU A 126 2.32 5.91 -5.91
CA LEU A 126 0.93 5.82 -5.47
C LEU A 126 0.51 7.03 -4.63
N ASN A 127 1.39 7.49 -3.73
CA ASN A 127 1.14 8.67 -2.92
C ASN A 127 1.07 9.95 -3.77
N ASP A 128 2.01 10.13 -4.71
CA ASP A 128 2.03 11.28 -5.63
C ASP A 128 0.77 11.30 -6.52
N LEU A 129 0.33 10.11 -6.98
CA LEU A 129 -0.91 9.94 -7.74
C LEU A 129 -2.13 10.33 -6.89
N LYS A 130 -2.22 9.82 -5.66
CA LYS A 130 -3.29 10.13 -4.72
C LYS A 130 -3.35 11.61 -4.41
N GLU A 131 -2.22 12.24 -4.09
CA GLU A 131 -2.15 13.67 -3.82
C GLU A 131 -2.62 14.50 -5.03
N THR A 132 -2.27 14.09 -6.24
CA THR A 132 -2.71 14.76 -7.47
C THR A 132 -4.23 14.61 -7.69
N GLN A 133 -4.77 13.41 -7.48
CA GLN A 133 -6.21 13.15 -7.56
C GLN A 133 -6.98 13.97 -6.51
N ASP A 134 -6.48 14.01 -5.28
CA ASP A 134 -7.07 14.79 -4.19
C ASP A 134 -7.07 16.29 -4.51
N LYS A 135 -5.98 16.84 -5.08
CA LYS A 135 -5.93 18.24 -5.54
C LYS A 135 -6.94 18.55 -6.64
N LEU A 136 -7.15 17.62 -7.58
CA LEU A 136 -8.15 17.77 -8.64
C LEU A 136 -9.58 17.72 -8.08
N ALA A 137 -9.85 16.80 -7.16
CA ALA A 137 -11.13 16.71 -6.47
C ALA A 137 -11.41 17.98 -5.64
N ASP A 138 -10.43 18.45 -4.87
CA ASP A 138 -10.48 19.69 -4.10
C ASP A 138 -10.84 20.88 -5.01
N ARG A 139 -10.16 21.03 -6.15
CA ARG A 139 -10.44 22.13 -7.08
C ARG A 139 -11.89 22.10 -7.57
N ARG A 140 -12.38 20.91 -7.95
CA ARG A 140 -13.76 20.74 -8.40
C ARG A 140 -14.76 21.10 -7.30
N ASP A 141 -14.51 20.67 -6.06
CA ASP A 141 -15.41 20.93 -4.94
C ASP A 141 -15.38 22.42 -4.55
N ILE A 142 -14.21 23.08 -4.59
CA ILE A 142 -14.07 24.52 -4.36
C ILE A 142 -14.86 25.32 -5.41
N ASP A 143 -14.75 24.96 -6.68
CA ASP A 143 -15.50 25.65 -7.75
C ASP A 143 -17.01 25.50 -7.56
N LYS A 144 -17.50 24.29 -7.21
CA LYS A 144 -18.91 24.07 -6.88
C LYS A 144 -19.37 24.87 -5.65
N ALA A 145 -18.58 24.88 -4.58
CA ALA A 145 -18.91 25.61 -3.37
C ALA A 145 -18.95 27.13 -3.61
N LYS A 146 -18.04 27.67 -4.44
CA LYS A 146 -18.10 29.07 -4.89
C LYS A 146 -19.40 29.35 -5.65
N SER A 147 -19.73 28.53 -6.64
CA SER A 147 -20.97 28.69 -7.42
C SER A 147 -22.21 28.71 -6.53
N LEU A 148 -22.26 27.84 -5.52
CA LEU A 148 -23.33 27.81 -4.54
C LEU A 148 -23.40 29.08 -3.69
N LEU A 149 -22.26 29.57 -3.18
CA LEU A 149 -22.21 30.82 -2.41
C LEU A 149 -22.66 32.03 -3.25
N ILE A 150 -22.27 32.07 -4.52
CA ILE A 150 -22.71 33.09 -5.48
C ILE A 150 -24.23 33.04 -5.64
N GLN A 151 -24.81 31.84 -5.80
CA GLN A 151 -26.26 31.66 -5.97
C GLN A 151 -27.06 32.04 -4.71
N LEU A 152 -26.58 31.67 -3.53
CA LEU A 152 -27.31 31.88 -2.27
C LEU A 152 -27.23 33.33 -1.76
N HIS A 153 -26.11 34.01 -2.01
CA HIS A 153 -25.83 35.32 -1.41
C HIS A 153 -25.62 36.44 -2.43
N SER A 154 -25.80 36.15 -3.73
CA SER A 154 -25.64 37.13 -4.82
C SER A 154 -24.33 37.91 -4.77
N MET A 155 -23.23 37.20 -4.48
CA MET A 155 -21.90 37.77 -4.33
C MET A 155 -21.00 37.49 -5.54
N SER A 156 -19.91 38.23 -5.70
CA SER A 156 -18.92 37.95 -6.75
C SER A 156 -18.11 36.68 -6.45
N GLU A 157 -17.48 36.11 -7.47
CA GLU A 157 -16.61 34.94 -7.29
C GLU A 157 -15.44 35.23 -6.33
N GLU A 158 -14.86 36.41 -6.40
CA GLU A 158 -13.77 36.84 -5.52
C GLU A 158 -14.23 36.90 -4.06
N GLN A 159 -15.44 37.42 -3.81
CA GLN A 159 -16.05 37.45 -2.48
C GLN A 159 -16.36 36.05 -1.96
N ALA A 160 -16.89 35.15 -2.81
CA ALA A 160 -17.16 33.76 -2.45
C ALA A 160 -15.88 33.01 -2.09
N PHE A 161 -14.81 33.18 -2.87
CA PHE A 161 -13.51 32.57 -2.58
C PHE A 161 -12.90 33.11 -1.28
N ALA A 162 -12.95 34.43 -1.07
CA ALA A 162 -12.45 35.06 0.16
C ALA A 162 -13.21 34.55 1.40
N LEU A 163 -14.54 34.40 1.30
CA LEU A 163 -15.37 33.87 2.38
C LEU A 163 -15.03 32.41 2.69
N LEU A 164 -14.90 31.57 1.66
CA LEU A 164 -14.53 30.16 1.80
C LEU A 164 -13.16 30.02 2.47
N ARG A 165 -12.17 30.81 2.03
CA ARG A 165 -10.82 30.84 2.59
C ARG A 165 -10.79 31.31 4.03
N LYS A 166 -11.55 32.37 4.36
CA LYS A 166 -11.66 32.88 5.73
C LYS A 166 -12.23 31.83 6.68
N ASN A 167 -13.26 31.09 6.26
CA ASN A 167 -13.85 30.02 7.07
C ASN A 167 -12.93 28.80 7.21
N ALA A 168 -12.22 28.42 6.14
CA ALA A 168 -11.23 27.35 6.22
C ALA A 168 -10.13 27.67 7.26
N MET A 169 -9.63 28.91 7.24
CA MET A 169 -8.64 29.39 8.20
C MET A 169 -9.15 29.41 9.65
N SER A 170 -10.38 29.89 9.89
CA SER A 170 -10.93 29.92 11.25
C SER A 170 -11.11 28.53 11.85
N HIS A 171 -11.37 27.53 11.00
CA HIS A 171 -11.55 26.13 11.42
C HIS A 171 -10.26 25.30 11.35
N ARG A 172 -9.14 25.88 10.90
CA ARG A 172 -7.84 25.19 10.71
C ARG A 172 -7.92 23.95 9.81
N ILE A 173 -8.74 24.01 8.77
CA ILE A 173 -8.90 22.94 7.78
C ILE A 173 -8.47 23.41 6.39
N THR A 174 -8.31 22.47 5.46
CA THR A 174 -7.97 22.81 4.07
C THR A 174 -9.16 23.44 3.36
N LEU A 175 -8.88 24.19 2.29
CA LEU A 175 -9.92 24.85 1.51
C LEU A 175 -10.86 23.84 0.83
N GLY A 176 -10.32 22.73 0.34
CA GLY A 176 -11.10 21.62 -0.23
C GLY A 176 -12.01 20.96 0.79
N GLU A 177 -11.53 20.78 2.03
CA GLU A 177 -12.36 20.23 3.10
C GLU A 177 -13.50 21.19 3.48
N MET A 178 -13.23 22.50 3.57
CA MET A 178 -14.27 23.50 3.80
C MET A 178 -15.32 23.50 2.68
N ALA A 179 -14.89 23.36 1.43
CA ALA A 179 -15.79 23.26 0.28
C ALA A 179 -16.70 22.03 0.38
N ARG A 180 -16.14 20.86 0.69
CA ARG A 180 -16.91 19.62 0.90
C ARG A 180 -17.94 19.75 2.02
N ARG A 181 -17.54 20.25 3.18
CA ARG A 181 -18.46 20.47 4.32
C ARG A 181 -19.64 21.36 3.94
N LEU A 182 -19.40 22.39 3.14
CA LEU A 182 -20.44 23.29 2.67
C LEU A 182 -21.39 22.58 1.69
N LEU A 183 -20.86 21.82 0.74
CA LEU A 183 -21.65 21.03 -0.22
C LEU A 183 -22.47 19.93 0.47
N ASP A 184 -21.90 19.24 1.45
CA ASP A 184 -22.59 18.20 2.21
C ASP A 184 -23.72 18.79 3.06
N ALA A 185 -23.48 19.95 3.70
CA ALA A 185 -24.53 20.67 4.41
C ALA A 185 -25.67 21.11 3.47
N GLN A 186 -25.37 21.53 2.24
CA GLN A 186 -26.38 21.87 1.25
C GLN A 186 -27.25 20.66 0.88
N LYS A 187 -26.64 19.49 0.62
CA LYS A 187 -27.37 18.25 0.31
C LYS A 187 -28.34 17.86 1.42
N LEU A 188 -27.86 17.87 2.66
CA LEU A 188 -28.67 17.63 3.86
C LEU A 188 -29.88 18.58 3.96
N LEU A 189 -29.70 19.86 3.63
CA LEU A 189 -30.78 20.86 3.65
C LEU A 189 -31.74 20.73 2.46
N SER A 190 -31.25 20.19 1.34
CA SER A 190 -32.01 20.02 0.10
C SER A 190 -32.75 18.68 0.05
N GLY A 191 -32.50 17.77 1.01
CA GLY A 191 -33.20 16.50 1.16
C GLY A 191 -32.78 15.41 0.18
N GLU A 192 -31.61 15.55 -0.44
CA GLU A 192 -30.95 14.52 -1.27
C GLU A 192 -29.79 13.85 -0.53
#